data_AF-W6KT71-F1
#
_entry.id   AF-W6KT71-F1
#
_cell.length_a   1.000
_cell.length_b   1.000
_cell.length_c   1.000
_cell.angle_alpha   90.00
_cell.angle_beta   90.00
_cell.angle_gamma   90.00
#
_symmetry.space_group_name_H-M   'P 1'
#
loop_
_entity.id
_entity.type
_entity.pdbx_description
1 polymer ?
#
loop_
_entity_poly.entity_id
_entity_poly.type
_entity_poly.pdbx_seq_one_letter_code
_entity_poly.pdbx_strand_id
1 'polypeptide(L)'
;MIKLCVGYGLNMIPVREAIYHVAKVDCKTIVWWKHALIVSAMATLSLIGGLFIPRVNTALGLVGGFSGGFISYIFPALMYMYAGNWTLRSVGWFRYLTTYVLLICGVVGVVFGTTSTIYAEFTA
;
A
#
# COMPACT_ATOMS: atom_id res chain seq x y z
N MET A 1 5.15 21.63 12.71
CA MET A 1 4.37 20.78 13.63
C MET A 1 2.89 20.72 13.25
N ILE A 2 2.15 21.84 13.23
CA ILE A 2 0.71 21.84 12.88
C ILE A 2 0.41 21.14 11.53
N LYS A 3 1.18 21.42 10.48
CA LYS A 3 1.03 20.78 9.16
C LYS A 3 1.17 19.24 9.20
N LEU A 4 2.05 18.71 10.05
CA LEU A 4 2.25 17.28 10.21
C LEU A 4 1.12 16.64 11.02
N CYS A 5 0.66 17.29 12.09
CA CYS A 5 -0.47 16.80 12.88
C CYS A 5 -1.76 16.74 12.05
N VAL A 6 -2.03 17.80 11.27
CA VAL A 6 -3.18 17.85 10.36
C VAL A 6 -3.01 16.82 9.23
N GLY A 7 -1.83 16.74 8.62
CA GLY A 7 -1.54 15.76 7.56
C GLY A 7 -1.71 14.32 8.03
N TYR A 8 -1.25 13.99 9.24
CA TYR A 8 -1.44 12.67 9.84
C TYR A 8 -2.92 12.36 10.03
N GLY A 9 -3.69 13.30 10.61
CA GLY A 9 -5.13 13.14 10.77
C GLY A 9 -5.87 12.90 9.45
N LEU A 10 -5.51 13.64 8.40
CA LEU A 10 -6.11 13.48 7.06
C LEU A 10 -5.76 12.13 6.43
N ASN A 11 -4.52 11.66 6.55
CA ASN A 11 -4.10 10.36 6.02
C ASN A 11 -4.70 9.17 6.80
N MET A 12 -5.08 9.36 8.06
CA MET A 12 -5.70 8.31 8.87
C MET A 12 -7.13 7.97 8.41
N ILE A 13 -7.83 8.92 7.78
CA ILE A 13 -9.21 8.74 7.29
C ILE A 13 -9.29 7.64 6.20
N PRO A 14 -8.56 7.71 5.07
CA PRO A 14 -8.65 6.68 4.03
C PRO A 14 -8.16 5.32 4.52
N VAL A 15 -7.15 5.28 5.39
CA VAL A 15 -6.65 4.02 5.97
C VAL A 15 -7.73 3.36 6.82
N ARG A 16 -8.47 4.15 7.61
CA ARG A 16 -9.58 3.64 8.41
C ARG A 16 -10.71 3.09 7.53
N GLU A 17 -11.14 3.82 6.51
CA GLU A 17 -12.19 3.35 5.59
C GLU A 17 -11.76 2.07 4.85
N ALA A 18 -10.48 1.93 4.48
CA ALA A 18 -9.95 0.70 3.90
C ALA A 18 -10.01 -0.48 4.88
N ILE A 19 -9.66 -0.28 6.15
CA ILE A 19 -9.75 -1.33 7.18
C ILE A 19 -11.21 -1.75 7.40
N TYR A 20 -12.15 -0.81 7.47
CA TYR A 20 -13.57 -1.13 7.61
C TYR A 20 -14.14 -1.87 6.40
N HIS A 21 -13.71 -1.49 5.19
CA HIS A 21 -14.06 -2.21 3.97
C HIS A 21 -13.55 -3.66 3.98
N VAL A 22 -12.29 -3.88 4.39
CA VAL A 22 -11.71 -5.24 4.51
C VAL A 22 -12.41 -6.05 5.60
N ALA A 23 -12.73 -5.42 6.73
CA ALA A 23 -13.44 -6.07 7.84
C ALA A 23 -14.93 -6.34 7.54
N LYS A 24 -15.47 -5.88 6.40
CA LYS A 24 -16.90 -5.90 6.04
C LYS A 24 -17.80 -5.32 7.13
N VAL A 25 -17.29 -4.40 7.94
CA VAL A 25 -18.05 -3.74 8.99
C VAL A 25 -18.62 -2.44 8.43
N ASP A 26 -19.94 -2.27 8.55
CA ASP A 26 -20.60 -1.07 8.06
C ASP A 26 -20.23 0.14 8.92
N CYS A 27 -19.53 1.11 8.32
CA CYS A 27 -19.01 2.31 8.99
C CYS A 27 -20.08 3.11 9.74
N LYS A 28 -21.36 2.98 9.34
CA LYS A 28 -22.48 3.75 9.89
C LYS A 28 -23.07 3.15 11.16
N THR A 29 -22.78 1.90 11.50
CA THR A 29 -23.37 1.21 12.67
C THR A 29 -22.34 0.79 13.74
N ILE A 30 -21.08 1.24 13.61
CA ILE A 30 -20.04 0.92 14.58
C ILE A 30 -20.32 1.64 15.91
N VAL A 31 -20.37 0.85 16.98
CA VAL A 31 -20.40 1.32 18.38
C VAL A 31 -19.12 2.10 18.69
N TRP A 32 -19.24 3.25 19.33
CA TRP A 32 -18.15 4.20 19.61
C TRP A 32 -16.89 3.55 20.23
N TRP A 33 -17.06 2.59 21.15
CA TRP A 33 -15.92 1.92 21.79
C TRP A 33 -15.10 1.05 20.83
N LYS A 34 -15.75 0.40 19.85
CA LYS A 34 -15.05 -0.37 18.81
C LYS A 34 -14.29 0.54 17.85
N HIS A 35 -14.87 1.70 17.53
CA HIS A 35 -14.19 2.73 16.74
C HIS A 35 -12.93 3.23 17.45
N ALA A 36 -13.06 3.58 18.73
CA ALA A 36 -11.96 4.07 19.55
C ALA A 36 -10.80 3.06 19.66
N LEU A 37 -11.12 1.77 19.82
CA LEU A 37 -10.12 0.71 19.87
C LEU A 37 -9.34 0.55 18.55
N ILE A 38 -10.01 0.66 17.40
CA ILE A 38 -9.37 0.52 16.09
C ILE A 38 -8.46 1.72 15.82
N VAL A 39 -8.94 2.93 16.10
CA VAL A 39 -8.15 4.16 15.90
C VAL A 39 -6.97 4.22 16.86
N SER A 40 -7.14 3.81 18.13
CA SER A 40 -6.04 3.75 19.09
C SER A 40 -5.00 2.72 18.68
N ALA A 41 -5.41 1.52 18.24
CA ALA A 41 -4.50 0.49 17.75
C ALA A 41 -3.69 0.98 16.54
N MET A 42 -4.32 1.66 15.57
CA MET A 42 -3.63 2.26 14.43
C MET A 42 -2.60 3.32 14.85
N ALA A 43 -2.96 4.18 15.80
CA ALA A 43 -2.04 5.19 16.33
C ALA A 43 -0.88 4.55 17.09
N THR A 44 -1.12 3.49 17.86
CA THR A 44 -0.07 2.75 18.57
C THR A 44 0.88 2.06 17.59
N LEU A 45 0.37 1.47 16.50
CA LEU A 45 1.23 0.88 15.46
C LEU A 45 2.11 1.93 14.76
N SER A 46 1.56 3.11 14.46
CA SER A 46 2.33 4.24 13.93
C SER A 46 3.42 4.70 14.90
N LEU A 47 3.10 4.78 16.19
CA LEU A 47 4.06 5.12 17.24
C LEU A 47 5.19 4.09 17.34
N ILE A 48 4.85 2.80 17.32
CA ILE A 48 5.81 1.70 17.32
C ILE A 48 6.72 1.81 16.09
N GLY A 49 6.16 2.00 14.88
CA GLY A 49 6.92 2.17 13.66
C GLY A 49 7.88 3.36 13.71
N GLY A 50 7.44 4.50 14.25
CA GLY A 50 8.27 5.68 14.42
C GLY A 50 9.36 5.53 15.50
N LEU A 51 9.14 4.66 16.50
CA LEU A 51 10.12 4.40 17.55
C LEU A 51 11.23 3.44 17.09
N PHE A 52 10.88 2.43 16.29
CA PHE A 52 11.82 1.40 15.83
C PHE A 52 12.55 1.76 14.53
N ILE A 53 12.04 2.71 13.73
CA ILE A 53 12.69 3.14 12.48
C ILE A 53 13.39 4.48 12.71
N PRO A 54 14.70 4.49 13.02
CA PRO A 54 15.44 5.71 13.35
C PRO A 54 15.66 6.61 12.13
N ARG A 55 15.56 6.08 10.90
CA ARG A 55 15.86 6.78 9.65
C ARG A 55 14.61 6.93 8.78
N VAL A 56 14.22 8.18 8.52
CA VAL A 56 13.07 8.50 7.66
C VAL A 56 13.24 7.96 6.25
N ASN A 57 14.47 7.96 5.71
CA ASN A 57 14.76 7.42 4.38
C ASN A 57 14.44 5.93 4.28
N THR A 58 14.67 5.16 5.34
CA THR A 58 14.38 3.72 5.39
C THR A 58 12.88 3.47 5.41
N ALA A 59 12.12 4.25 6.20
CA ALA A 59 10.66 4.19 6.20
C ALA A 59 10.06 4.57 4.83
N LEU A 60 10.48 5.69 4.26
CA LEU A 60 9.99 6.17 2.96
C LEU A 60 10.37 5.21 1.82
N GLY A 61 11.58 4.66 1.85
CA GLY A 61 12.03 3.70 0.85
C GLY A 61 11.27 2.37 0.93
N LEU A 62 11.10 1.81 2.13
CA LEU A 62 10.41 0.53 2.33
C LEU A 62 8.91 0.65 2.00
N VAL A 63 8.25 1.70 2.51
CA VAL A 63 6.83 1.95 2.21
C VAL A 63 6.66 2.32 0.74
N GLY A 64 7.51 3.17 0.18
CA GLY A 64 7.44 3.62 -1.21
C GLY A 64 7.69 2.48 -2.21
N GLY A 65 8.72 1.66 -1.98
CA GLY A 65 9.03 0.50 -2.83
C GLY A 65 7.92 -0.55 -2.80
N PHE A 66 7.38 -0.85 -1.62
CA PHE A 66 6.27 -1.78 -1.48
C PHE A 66 4.98 -1.19 -2.08
N SER A 67 4.43 -0.12 -1.49
CA SER A 67 3.13 0.43 -1.89
C SER A 67 3.12 0.95 -3.33
N GLY A 68 4.21 1.57 -3.78
CA GLY A 68 4.36 2.06 -5.14
C GLY A 68 4.26 0.92 -6.16
N GLY A 69 4.98 -0.20 -5.94
CA GLY A 69 4.92 -1.35 -6.85
C GLY A 69 3.54 -1.98 -6.95
N PHE A 70 2.82 -2.11 -5.83
CA PHE A 70 1.46 -2.64 -5.82
C PHE A 70 0.46 -1.71 -6.52
N ILE A 71 0.41 -0.44 -6.14
CA ILE A 71 -0.63 0.49 -6.60
C ILE A 71 -0.40 0.94 -8.04
N SER A 72 0.86 1.15 -8.45
CA SER A 72 1.17 1.69 -9.79
C SER A 72 1.30 0.63 -10.89
N TYR A 73 1.69 -0.61 -10.57
CA TYR A 73 1.95 -1.64 -11.57
C TYR A 73 1.09 -2.89 -11.38
N ILE A 74 1.12 -3.51 -10.20
CA ILE A 74 0.52 -4.84 -9.98
C ILE A 74 -1.02 -4.77 -10.01
N PHE A 75 -1.64 -3.88 -9.23
CA PHE A 75 -3.09 -3.73 -9.20
C PHE A 75 -3.72 -3.32 -10.54
N PRO A 76 -3.21 -2.31 -11.27
CA PRO A 76 -3.79 -1.98 -12.58
C PRO A 76 -3.61 -3.11 -13.60
N ALA A 77 -2.48 -3.84 -13.58
CA ALA A 77 -2.30 -5.01 -14.43
C ALA A 77 -3.32 -6.11 -14.10
N LEU A 78 -3.50 -6.44 -12.82
CA LEU A 78 -4.49 -7.42 -12.38
C LEU A 78 -5.92 -6.99 -12.69
N MET A 79 -6.29 -5.73 -12.43
CA MET A 79 -7.61 -5.22 -12.78
C MET A 79 -7.90 -5.37 -14.28
N TYR A 80 -6.91 -5.07 -15.13
CA TYR A 80 -7.07 -5.23 -16.58
C TYR A 80 -7.20 -6.71 -17.01
N MET A 81 -6.50 -7.63 -16.34
CA MET A 81 -6.61 -9.07 -16.61
C MET A 81 -7.95 -9.67 -16.16
N TYR A 82 -8.51 -9.18 -15.05
CA TYR A 82 -9.74 -9.71 -14.46
C TYR A 82 -11.02 -9.00 -14.96
N ALA A 83 -10.94 -7.88 -15.66
CA ALA A 83 -12.09 -7.06 -16.09
C ALA A 83 -12.90 -7.60 -17.31
N GLY A 84 -12.75 -8.86 -17.71
CA GLY A 84 -13.57 -9.49 -18.77
C GLY A 84 -12.80 -10.52 -19.60
N ASN A 85 -13.49 -11.25 -20.48
CA ASN A 85 -13.01 -12.40 -21.30
C ASN A 85 -11.58 -12.25 -21.88
N TRP A 86 -10.58 -12.51 -21.03
CA TRP A 86 -9.18 -12.28 -21.30
C TRP A 86 -8.63 -13.46 -22.11
N THR A 87 -8.83 -13.38 -23.43
CA THR A 87 -8.33 -14.35 -24.39
C THR A 87 -7.38 -13.65 -25.36
N LEU A 88 -6.31 -14.34 -25.77
CA LEU A 88 -5.33 -13.87 -26.77
C LEU A 88 -6.00 -13.33 -28.06
N ARG A 89 -7.20 -13.82 -28.38
CA ARG A 89 -7.99 -13.45 -29.54
C ARG A 89 -8.80 -12.15 -29.37
N SER A 90 -9.14 -11.77 -28.15
CA SER A 90 -9.94 -10.58 -27.82
C SER A 90 -9.09 -9.32 -27.63
N VAL A 91 -7.91 -9.49 -27.02
CA VAL A 91 -7.11 -8.37 -26.50
C VAL A 91 -5.96 -7.99 -27.45
N GLY A 92 -5.52 -8.91 -28.30
CA GLY A 92 -4.38 -8.72 -29.20
C GLY A 92 -3.04 -8.89 -28.47
N TRP A 93 -2.02 -9.36 -29.20
CA TRP A 93 -0.72 -9.71 -28.62
C TRP A 93 -0.05 -8.54 -27.89
N PHE A 94 -0.10 -7.33 -28.45
CA PHE A 94 0.57 -6.17 -27.84
C PHE A 94 0.05 -5.84 -26.43
N ARG A 95 -1.27 -5.85 -26.22
CA ARG A 95 -1.88 -5.54 -24.92
C ARG A 95 -1.67 -6.69 -23.91
N TYR A 96 -1.63 -7.93 -24.39
CA TYR A 96 -1.28 -9.11 -23.59
C TYR A 96 0.18 -9.03 -23.12
N LEU A 97 1.13 -8.80 -24.02
CA LEU A 97 2.55 -8.69 -23.66
C LEU A 97 2.79 -7.53 -22.68
N THR A 98 2.23 -6.35 -22.97
CA THR A 98 2.43 -5.15 -22.14
C THR A 98 1.90 -5.32 -20.72
N THR A 99 0.80 -6.05 -20.53
CA THR A 99 0.25 -6.31 -19.18
C THR A 99 1.10 -7.30 -18.37
N TYR A 100 1.66 -8.33 -19.01
CA TYR A 100 2.63 -9.20 -18.33
C TYR A 100 3.92 -8.47 -18.00
N VAL A 101 4.44 -7.62 -18.90
CA VAL A 101 5.62 -6.80 -18.64
C VAL A 101 5.37 -5.85 -17.47
N LEU A 102 4.21 -5.18 -17.43
CA LEU A 102 3.80 -4.33 -16.30
C LEU A 102 3.79 -5.10 -14.98
N LEU A 103 3.22 -6.30 -14.97
CA LEU A 103 3.14 -7.14 -13.77
C LEU A 103 4.54 -7.56 -13.30
N ILE A 104 5.41 -8.01 -14.22
CA ILE A 104 6.78 -8.43 -13.91
C ILE A 104 7.61 -7.22 -13.42
N CYS A 105 7.53 -6.08 -14.10
CA CYS A 105 8.20 -4.85 -13.66
C CYS A 105 7.73 -4.41 -12.28
N GLY A 106 6.44 -4.55 -11.97
CA GLY A 106 5.90 -4.31 -10.64
C GLY A 106 6.53 -5.21 -9.58
N VAL A 107 6.60 -6.52 -9.82
CA VAL A 107 7.23 -7.48 -8.90
C VAL A 107 8.72 -7.18 -8.70
N VAL A 108 9.44 -6.91 -9.79
CA VAL A 108 10.86 -6.50 -9.74
C VAL A 108 11.00 -5.21 -8.92
N GLY A 109 10.16 -4.21 -9.16
CA GLY A 109 10.16 -2.95 -8.41
C GLY A 109 9.95 -3.14 -6.90
N VAL A 110 9.00 -3.99 -6.50
CA VAL A 110 8.76 -4.30 -5.08
C VAL A 110 9.98 -5.01 -4.47
N VAL A 111 10.49 -6.04 -5.12
CA VAL A 111 11.62 -6.84 -4.59
C VAL A 111 12.89 -6.01 -4.51
N PHE A 112 13.29 -5.34 -5.59
CA PHE A 112 14.50 -4.52 -5.59
C PHE A 112 14.34 -3.28 -4.71
N GLY A 113 13.17 -2.65 -4.70
CA GLY A 113 12.87 -1.49 -3.85
C GLY A 113 12.99 -1.82 -2.36
N THR A 114 12.37 -2.91 -1.90
CA THR A 114 12.47 -3.34 -0.49
C THR A 114 13.85 -3.89 -0.13
N THR A 115 14.48 -4.62 -1.04
CA THR A 115 15.82 -5.18 -0.81
C THR A 115 16.87 -4.08 -0.69
N SER A 116 16.82 -3.06 -1.56
CA SER A 116 17.75 -1.92 -1.51
C SER A 116 17.65 -1.13 -0.22
N THR A 117 16.45 -0.98 0.35
CA THR A 117 16.25 -0.21 1.58
C THR A 117 16.69 -0.99 2.81
N ILE A 118 16.53 -2.31 2.80
CA ILE A 118 17.06 -3.19 3.84
C ILE A 118 18.59 -3.19 3.81
N TYR A 119 19.20 -3.39 2.63
CA TYR A 119 20.66 -3.33 2.50
C TYR A 119 21.20 -1.96 2.91
N ALA A 120 20.54 -0.89 2.50
CA ALA A 120 20.93 0.46 2.85
C ALA A 120 20.90 0.71 4.35
N GLU A 121 20.03 0.04 5.13
CA GLU A 121 20.01 0.13 6.59
C GLU A 121 21.13 -0.68 7.25
N PHE A 122 21.48 -1.85 6.70
CA PHE A 122 22.56 -2.69 7.26
C PHE A 122 23.97 -2.14 7.00
N THR A 123 24.17 -1.38 5.93
CA THR A 123 25.47 -0.77 5.58
C THR A 123 25.68 0.63 6.15
N ALA A 124 24.71 1.13 6.91
CA ALA A 124 24.49 2.53 7.28
C ALA A 124 24.89 2.84 8.72
#